data_AF-A0A376YJ26-F1
#
_entry.id   AF-A0A376YJ26-F1
#
_cell.length_a   1.000
_cell.length_b   1.000
_cell.length_c   1.000
_cell.angle_alpha   90.00
_cell.angle_beta   90.00
_cell.angle_gamma   90.00
#
_symmetry.space_group_name_H-M   'P 1'
#
loop_
_entity.id
_entity.type
_entity.pdbx_description
1 polymer ?
#
loop_
_entity_poly.entity_id
_entity_poly.type
_entity_poly.pdbx_seq_one_letter_code
_entity_poly.pdbx_strand_id
1 'polypeptide(L)' 'MLAALVRVADFVTDPTIKKLLKDKDKDKKDEHGGIGTPATRAAILETLKRRNYITLEKGKLIPTDTGYALIDALPDIAV' A
#
# COMPACT_ATOMS: atom_id res chain seq x y z
N MET A 1 1.23 -8.35 6.11
CA MET A 1 1.75 -7.06 5.57
C MET A 1 1.97 -7.08 4.07
N LEU A 2 2.81 -7.98 3.56
CA LEU A 2 2.98 -8.14 2.11
C LEU A 2 1.65 -8.40 1.38
N ALA A 3 0.74 -9.16 2.01
CA ALA A 3 -0.58 -9.47 1.47
C ALA A 3 -1.45 -8.24 1.13
N ALA A 4 -1.32 -7.11 1.84
CA ALA A 4 -2.11 -5.91 1.56
C ALA A 4 -1.63 -5.20 0.29
N LEU A 5 -0.32 -5.16 0.06
CA LEU A 5 0.29 -4.55 -1.12
C LEU A 5 0.09 -5.39 -2.39
N VAL A 6 -0.03 -6.72 -2.23
CA VAL A 6 -0.32 -7.70 -3.29
C VAL A 6 -1.78 -7.62 -3.77
N ARG A 7 -2.69 -7.19 -2.88
CA ARG A 7 -4.15 -7.20 -3.09
C ARG A 7 -4.77 -5.82 -3.01
N VAL A 8 -4.03 -4.76 -3.38
CA VAL A 8 -4.52 -3.39 -3.23
C VAL A 8 -5.85 -3.17 -3.95
N ALA A 9 -6.07 -3.87 -5.08
CA ALA A 9 -7.31 -3.84 -5.83
C ALA A 9 -8.56 -4.19 -5.00
N ASP A 10 -8.43 -4.94 -3.90
CA ASP A 10 -9.58 -5.23 -3.04
C ASP A 10 -10.06 -4.01 -2.24
N PHE A 11 -9.17 -3.05 -1.97
CA PHE A 11 -9.44 -1.81 -1.23
C PHE A 11 -9.85 -0.64 -2.14
N VAL A 12 -9.80 -0.81 -3.47
CA VAL A 12 -10.25 0.21 -4.42
C VAL A 12 -11.78 0.20 -4.54
N THR A 13 -12.39 1.37 -4.36
CA THR A 13 -13.84 1.59 -4.45
C THR A 13 -14.31 1.74 -5.90
N ASP A 14 -13.53 2.41 -6.75
CA ASP A 14 -13.86 2.56 -8.16
C ASP A 14 -13.79 1.20 -8.90
N PRO A 15 -14.92 0.73 -9.49
CA PRO A 15 -15.00 -0.58 -10.11
C PRO A 15 -14.11 -0.70 -11.37
N THR A 16 -13.87 0.39 -12.07
CA THR A 16 -13.02 0.43 -13.26
C THR A 16 -11.55 0.29 -12.88
N ILE A 17 -11.08 1.07 -11.90
CA ILE A 17 -9.71 1.01 -11.39
C ILE A 17 -9.43 -0.36 -10.77
N LYS A 18 -10.38 -0.89 -9.99
CA LYS A 18 -10.29 -2.23 -9.40
C LYS A 18 -10.10 -3.32 -10.46
N LYS A 19 -10.90 -3.27 -11.53
CA LYS A 19 -10.79 -4.24 -12.64
C LYS A 19 -9.44 -4.11 -13.34
N LEU A 20 -9.01 -2.90 -13.67
CA LEU A 20 -7.72 -2.64 -14.32
C LEU A 20 -6.54 -3.19 -13.51
N LEU A 21 -6.55 -3.00 -12.18
CA LEU A 21 -5.50 -3.54 -11.32
C LEU A 21 -5.49 -5.07 -11.34
N LYS A 22 -6.65 -5.72 -11.22
CA LYS A 22 -6.73 -7.19 -11.27
C LYS A 22 -6.31 -7.76 -12.62
N ASP A 23 -6.74 -7.14 -13.72
CA ASP A 23 -6.40 -7.56 -15.08
C ASP A 23 -4.89 -7.45 -15.34
N LYS A 24 -4.25 -6.38 -14.84
CA LYS A 24 -2.78 -6.17 -14.96
C LYS A 24 -1.95 -7.31 -14.35
N ASP A 25 -2.42 -7.93 -13.27
CA ASP A 25 -1.68 -8.98 -12.56
C ASP A 25 -2.32 -10.38 -12.72
N LYS A 26 -3.32 -10.52 -13.58
CA LYS A 26 -4.06 -11.77 -13.85
C LYS A 26 -3.15 -13.00 -14.06
N ASP A 27 -2.04 -12.81 -14.78
CA ASP A 27 -1.14 -13.89 -15.17
C ASP A 27 0.05 -14.08 -14.22
N LYS A 28 0.09 -13.34 -13.09
CA LYS A 28 1.15 -13.45 -12.07
C LYS A 28 0.63 -14.26 -10.89
N LYS A 29 1.28 -15.40 -10.61
CA LYS A 29 0.88 -16.30 -9.51
C LYS A 29 0.88 -15.67 -8.12
N ASP A 30 1.76 -14.68 -7.90
CA ASP A 30 1.98 -14.08 -6.57
C ASP A 30 1.50 -12.62 -6.48
N GLU A 31 0.80 -12.09 -7.49
CA GLU A 31 0.27 -10.72 -7.53
C GLU A 31 -1.21 -10.73 -7.91
N HIS A 32 -2.05 -9.94 -7.22
CA HIS A 32 -3.50 -9.96 -7.41
C HIS A 32 -4.07 -8.54 -7.49
N GLY A 33 -3.52 -7.75 -8.40
CA GLY A 33 -3.79 -6.33 -8.53
C GLY A 33 -3.07 -5.55 -7.44
N GLY A 34 -1.76 -5.78 -7.36
CA GLY A 34 -0.88 -5.14 -6.39
C GLY A 34 -0.28 -3.83 -6.90
N ILE A 35 0.32 -3.09 -5.95
CA ILE A 35 1.18 -1.95 -6.25
C ILE A 35 2.62 -2.26 -5.82
N GLY A 36 3.57 -1.86 -6.68
CA GLY A 36 4.99 -2.14 -6.53
C GLY A 36 5.37 -3.58 -6.86
N THR A 37 6.68 -3.85 -6.87
CA THR A 37 7.25 -5.20 -6.97
C THR A 37 7.81 -5.62 -5.60
N PRO A 38 8.01 -6.91 -5.32
CA PRO A 38 8.56 -7.37 -4.05
C PRO A 38 9.84 -6.63 -3.62
N ALA A 39 10.72 -6.33 -4.58
CA ALA A 39 11.97 -5.59 -4.34
C ALA A 39 11.75 -4.15 -3.87
N THR A 40 10.75 -3.44 -4.41
CA THR A 40 10.49 -2.04 -4.04
C THR A 40 9.70 -1.90 -2.75
N ARG A 41 8.93 -2.93 -2.37
CA ARG A 41 8.11 -2.91 -1.13
C ARG A 41 8.97 -2.80 0.13
N ALA A 42 10.12 -3.47 0.17
CA ALA A 42 11.06 -3.34 1.29
C ALA A 42 11.60 -1.91 1.41
N ALA A 43 12.05 -1.33 0.29
CA ALA A 43 12.57 0.05 0.24
C ALA A 43 11.52 1.11 0.61
N ILE A 44 10.24 0.89 0.25
CA ILE A 44 9.13 1.74 0.65
C ILE A 44 8.95 1.70 2.18
N LEU A 45 8.89 0.51 2.78
CA LEU A 45 8.73 0.37 4.23
C LEU A 45 9.87 1.01 5.02
N GLU A 46 11.11 0.85 4.55
CA GLU A 46 12.25 1.53 5.18
C GLU A 46 12.14 3.05 5.07
N THR A 47 11.66 3.56 3.95
CA THR A 47 11.46 5.00 3.76
C THR A 47 10.38 5.56 4.67
N LEU A 48 9.26 4.84 4.83
CA LEU A 48 8.19 5.25 5.75
C LEU A 48 8.65 5.25 7.21
N LYS A 49 9.45 4.26 7.62
CA LYS A 49 10.08 4.23 8.96
C LYS A 49 11.07 5.38 9.14
N ARG A 50 11.98 5.59 8.17
CA ARG A 50 12.99 6.66 8.23
C ARG A 50 12.37 8.05 8.32
N ARG A 51 11.20 8.27 7.72
CA ARG A 51 10.45 9.52 7.78
C ARG A 51 9.51 9.63 8.98
N ASN A 52 9.53 8.65 9.89
CA ASN A 52 8.65 8.61 11.07
C ASN A 52 7.16 8.67 10.72
N TYR A 53 6.73 8.07 9.60
CA TYR A 53 5.30 7.95 9.24
C TYR A 53 4.67 6.68 9.82
N ILE A 54 5.49 5.68 10.09
CA ILE A 54 5.09 4.41 10.71
C ILE A 54 6.16 3.98 11.73
N THR A 55 5.72 3.33 12.80
CA THR A 55 6.56 2.67 13.79
C THR A 55 6.25 1.16 13.84
N LEU A 56 7.10 0.37 14.50
CA LEU A 56 6.88 -1.05 14.73
C LEU A 56 6.65 -1.30 16.22
N GLU A 57 5.44 -1.73 16.58
CA GLU A 57 5.08 -2.09 17.95
C GLU A 57 4.60 -3.53 18.00
N LYS A 58 5.25 -4.37 18.82
CA LYS A 58 4.89 -5.79 18.99
C LYS A 58 4.77 -6.54 17.64
N GLY A 59 5.63 -6.21 16.67
CA GLY A 59 5.63 -6.80 15.33
C GLY A 59 4.54 -6.27 14.38
N LYS A 60 3.77 -5.25 14.78
CA LYS A 60 2.75 -4.58 13.96
C LYS A 60 3.26 -3.20 13.55
N LEU A 61 3.01 -2.79 12.30
CA LEU A 61 3.26 -1.40 11.89
C LEU A 61 2.08 -0.56 12.37
N ILE A 62 2.40 0.49 13.09
CA ILE A 62 1.46 1.44 13.65
C ILE A 62 1.74 2.79 12.98
N PRO A 63 0.73 3.46 12.37
CA PRO A 63 0.90 4.81 11.87
C PRO A 63 1.23 5.77 13.02
N THR A 64 2.09 6.75 12.76
CA THR A 64 2.36 7.83 13.72
C THR A 64 1.42 9.01 13.45
N ASP A 65 1.38 9.98 14.36
CA ASP A 65 0.63 11.23 14.14
C ASP A 65 1.10 11.97 12.87
N THR A 66 2.40 11.98 12.59
CA THR A 66 2.95 12.52 11.33
C THR A 66 2.46 11.73 10.11
N GLY A 67 2.32 10.41 10.24
CA GLY A 67 1.77 9.55 9.19
C GLY A 67 0.31 9.87 8.89
N TYR A 68 -0.52 10.07 9.92
CA TYR A 68 -1.91 10.50 9.75
C TYR A 68 -2.00 11.88 9.11
N ALA A 69 -1.25 12.86 9.62
CA ALA A 69 -1.23 14.21 9.06
C ALA A 69 -0.82 14.26 7.58
N LEU A 70 0.07 13.37 7.15
CA LEU A 70 0.41 13.24 5.73
C LEU A 70 -0.79 12.78 4.90
N ILE A 71 -1.51 11.75 5.35
CA ILE A 71 -2.69 11.23 4.64
C ILE A 71 -3.78 12.29 4.58
N ASP A 72 -4.03 13.00 5.67
CA ASP A 72 -5.05 14.06 5.74
C ASP A 72 -4.70 15.26 4.82
N ALA A 73 -3.42 15.47 4.52
CA ALA A 73 -2.97 16.51 3.60
C ALA A 73 -3.04 16.10 2.12
N LEU A 74 -3.31 14.83 1.82
CA LEU A 74 -3.48 14.37 0.43
C LEU A 74 -4.91 14.64 -0.06
N PRO A 75 -5.09 14.93 -1.36
CA PRO A 75 -6.42 15.08 -1.94
C PRO A 75 -7.17 13.74 -1.94
N ASP A 76 -8.50 13.78 -1.82
CA ASP A 76 -9.39 12.61 -1.75
C ASP A 76 -9.22 11.60 -2.90
N ILE A 77 -8.71 12.03 -4.06
CA ILE A 77 -8.40 11.11 -5.18
C ILE A 77 -7.28 10.10 -4.86
N ALA A 78 -6.54 10.33 -3.78
CA ALA A 78 -5.41 9.51 -3.34
C ALA A 78 -5.75 8.53 -2.19
N VAL A 79 -6.99 8.53 -1.67
CA VAL A 79 -7.46 7.72 -0.53
C VAL A 79 -8.65 6.86 -0.93
#